data_AF-A0A928NEB4-F1
#
_entry.id   AF-A0A928NEB4-F1
#
_cell.length_a   1.000
_cell.length_b   1.000
_cell.length_c   1.000
_cell.angle_alpha   90.00
_cell.angle_beta   90.00
_cell.angle_gamma   90.00
#
_symmetry.space_group_name_H-M   'P 1'
#
loop_
_entity.id
_entity.type
_entity.pdbx_description
1 polymer ?
#
loop_
_entity_poly.entity_id
_entity_poly.type
_entity_poly.pdbx_seq_one_letter_code
_entity_poly.pdbx_strand_id
1 'polypeptide(L)'
;MKKAKKYIIFVILIILITGYFTIPIFEIITKSEYVRLCMNLNEFSDNITVYKLKYTTSTGASWYVKDCTDKSMIGKYIAVKNIVDPRFLKINKFFELDNEGILFISSNKWKNIVVDNEKIWCVYASNIGIYIPDVYSDKEAYRLSDMSFLGIIKFVLGCFISKAQYSY
;
A
#
# COMPACT_ATOMS: atom_id res chain seq x y z
N MET A 1 -30.43 -3.03 -34.27
CA MET A 1 -30.16 -3.77 -33.01
C MET A 1 -28.68 -3.98 -32.65
N LYS A 2 -27.78 -4.40 -33.55
CA LYS A 2 -26.35 -4.66 -33.20
C LYS A 2 -25.59 -3.44 -32.66
N LYS A 3 -25.87 -2.23 -33.16
CA LYS A 3 -25.24 -0.98 -32.67
C LYS A 3 -25.66 -0.64 -31.23
N ALA A 4 -26.95 -0.75 -30.90
CA ALA A 4 -27.46 -0.48 -29.55
C ALA A 4 -26.85 -1.41 -28.48
N LYS A 5 -26.66 -2.70 -28.80
CA LYS A 5 -25.96 -3.64 -27.88
C LYS A 5 -24.51 -3.25 -27.61
N LYS A 6 -23.78 -2.75 -28.63
CA LYS A 6 -22.40 -2.26 -28.44
C LYS A 6 -22.34 -1.01 -27.55
N TYR A 7 -23.28 -0.08 -27.71
CA TYR A 7 -23.37 1.11 -26.86
C TYR A 7 -23.66 0.75 -25.40
N ILE A 8 -24.59 -0.17 -25.15
CA ILE A 8 -24.91 -0.62 -23.78
C ILE A 8 -23.69 -1.26 -23.11
N ILE A 9 -22.97 -2.14 -23.81
CA ILE A 9 -21.74 -2.77 -23.28
C ILE A 9 -20.68 -1.71 -22.96
N PHE A 10 -20.50 -0.72 -23.84
CA PHE A 10 -19.54 0.36 -23.63
C PHE A 10 -19.89 1.23 -22.40
N VAL A 11 -21.16 1.56 -22.21
CA VAL A 11 -21.63 2.30 -21.03
C VAL A 11 -21.41 1.51 -19.74
N ILE A 12 -21.73 0.21 -19.74
CA ILE A 12 -21.48 -0.67 -18.58
C ILE A 12 -19.98 -0.72 -18.27
N LEU A 13 -19.13 -0.84 -19.29
CA LEU A 13 -17.68 -0.85 -19.11
C LEU A 13 -17.18 0.47 -18.50
N ILE A 14 -17.68 1.62 -18.97
CA ILE A 14 -17.35 2.92 -18.38
C ILE A 14 -17.77 2.97 -16.91
N ILE A 15 -18.99 2.54 -16.58
CA ILE A 15 -19.49 2.54 -15.19
C ILE A 15 -18.63 1.64 -14.29
N LEU A 16 -18.23 0.46 -14.78
CA LEU A 16 -17.35 -0.44 -14.05
C LEU A 16 -15.96 0.18 -13.84
N ILE A 17 -15.41 0.83 -14.86
CA ILE A 17 -14.14 1.54 -14.76
C ILE A 17 -14.27 2.68 -13.74
N THR A 18 -15.24 3.59 -13.90
CA THR A 18 -15.38 4.75 -13.01
C THR A 18 -15.69 4.34 -11.57
N GLY A 19 -16.51 3.31 -11.36
CA GLY A 19 -16.76 2.74 -10.03
C GLY A 19 -15.50 2.17 -9.39
N TYR A 20 -14.59 1.60 -10.18
CA TYR A 20 -13.32 1.09 -9.66
C TYR A 20 -12.40 2.23 -9.17
N PHE A 21 -12.46 3.40 -9.81
CA PHE A 21 -11.67 4.58 -9.41
C PHE A 21 -12.14 5.21 -8.09
N THR A 22 -13.32 4.87 -7.57
CA THR A 22 -13.82 5.41 -6.30
C THR A 22 -13.53 4.53 -5.09
N ILE A 23 -13.06 3.30 -5.30
CA ILE A 23 -12.74 2.35 -4.23
C ILE A 23 -11.52 2.85 -3.44
N PRO A 24 -11.60 2.93 -2.09
CA PRO A 24 -10.45 3.26 -1.27
C PRO A 24 -9.40 2.15 -1.37
N ILE A 25 -8.15 2.54 -1.63
CA ILE A 25 -7.01 1.62 -1.74
C ILE A 25 -6.07 1.74 -0.54
N PHE A 26 -6.00 2.92 0.08
CA PHE A 26 -5.20 3.17 1.27
C PHE A 26 -5.99 4.05 2.23
N GLU A 27 -5.94 3.71 3.51
CA GLU A 27 -6.51 4.54 4.58
C GLU A 27 -5.56 5.70 4.90
N ILE A 28 -6.12 6.87 5.23
CA ILE A 28 -5.34 7.97 5.80
C ILE A 28 -5.44 7.86 7.31
N ILE A 29 -4.29 7.75 7.96
CA ILE A 29 -4.19 7.70 9.42
C ILE A 29 -4.02 9.11 9.92
N THR A 30 -4.95 9.57 10.75
CA THR A 30 -4.84 10.88 11.42
C THR A 30 -3.81 10.85 12.55
N LYS A 31 -3.42 12.02 13.06
CA LYS A 31 -2.48 12.11 14.21
C LYS A 31 -3.01 11.39 15.46
N SER A 32 -4.31 11.49 15.75
CA SER A 32 -4.92 10.81 16.90
C SER A 32 -4.93 9.30 16.71
N GLU A 33 -5.25 8.81 15.51
CA GLU A 33 -5.20 7.38 15.18
C GLU A 33 -3.77 6.85 15.18
N TYR A 34 -2.80 7.61 14.69
CA TYR A 34 -1.38 7.27 14.76
C TYR A 34 -0.95 7.03 16.21
N VAL A 35 -1.31 7.94 17.13
CA VAL A 35 -1.00 7.79 18.57
C VAL A 35 -1.67 6.53 19.13
N ARG A 36 -2.96 6.31 18.84
CA ARG A 36 -3.69 5.11 19.27
C ARG A 36 -3.04 3.83 18.74
N LEU A 37 -2.75 3.78 17.44
CA LEU A 37 -2.13 2.62 16.81
C LEU A 37 -0.76 2.34 17.42
N CYS A 38 0.05 3.36 17.72
CA CYS A 38 1.35 3.16 18.37
C CYS A 38 1.23 2.63 19.80
N MET A 39 0.21 3.03 20.56
CA MET A 39 -0.01 2.55 21.93
C MET A 39 -0.59 1.13 21.97
N ASN A 40 -1.45 0.80 21.00
CA ASN A 40 -2.28 -0.40 21.03
C ASN A 40 -1.89 -1.43 19.95
N LEU A 41 -0.65 -1.42 19.45
CA LEU A 41 -0.20 -2.45 18.50
C LEU A 41 -0.44 -3.87 19.04
N ASN A 42 -0.40 -4.09 20.35
CA ASN A 42 -0.60 -5.42 20.94
C ASN A 42 -2.08 -5.84 21.04
N GLU A 43 -3.05 -4.98 20.72
CA GLU A 43 -4.49 -5.30 20.79
C GLU A 43 -5.04 -5.97 19.53
N PHE A 44 -4.22 -6.09 18.47
CA PHE A 44 -4.62 -6.79 17.25
C PHE A 44 -4.62 -8.31 17.48
N SER A 45 -5.60 -8.99 16.88
CA SER A 45 -5.76 -10.46 16.97
C SER A 45 -4.45 -11.20 16.72
N ASP A 46 -4.23 -12.31 17.43
CA ASP A 46 -3.04 -13.18 17.33
C ASP A 46 -2.66 -13.58 15.89
N ASN A 47 -3.60 -13.49 14.94
CA ASN A 47 -3.42 -13.88 13.54
C ASN A 47 -3.11 -12.71 12.58
N ILE A 48 -3.07 -11.47 13.07
CA ILE A 48 -2.77 -10.27 12.26
C ILE A 48 -1.58 -9.54 12.86
N THR A 49 -0.50 -9.48 12.10
CA THR A 49 0.65 -8.64 12.42
C THR A 49 0.45 -7.27 11.79
N VAL A 50 0.51 -6.23 12.64
CA VAL A 50 0.56 -4.84 12.19
C VAL A 50 2.00 -4.38 12.17
N TYR A 51 2.46 -3.92 11.01
CA TYR A 51 3.81 -3.41 10.78
C TYR A 51 3.79 -1.89 10.62
N LYS A 52 4.61 -1.20 11.42
CA LYS A 52 4.93 0.21 11.26
C LYS A 52 6.20 0.34 10.44
N LEU A 53 6.07 0.76 9.19
CA LEU A 53 7.16 0.81 8.23
C LEU A 53 7.57 2.25 7.93
N LYS A 54 8.87 2.46 7.75
CA LYS A 54 9.41 3.67 7.14
C LYS A 54 10.09 3.30 5.83
N TYR A 55 9.90 4.12 4.82
CA TYR A 55 10.62 3.96 3.57
C TYR A 55 12.14 4.18 3.77
N THR A 56 12.94 3.36 3.12
CA THR A 56 14.40 3.40 3.13
C THR A 56 14.90 2.84 1.80
N THR A 57 16.05 3.28 1.29
CA THR A 57 16.65 2.66 0.11
C THR A 57 17.73 1.69 0.56
N SER A 58 17.45 0.38 0.48
CA SER A 58 18.44 -0.69 0.64
C SER A 58 18.39 -1.66 -0.55
N THR A 59 19.41 -2.50 -0.72
CA THR A 59 19.42 -3.49 -1.81
C THR A 59 18.25 -4.46 -1.66
N GLY A 60 17.38 -4.51 -2.68
CA GLY A 60 16.24 -5.42 -2.76
C GLY A 60 15.07 -5.20 -1.77
N ALA A 61 15.14 -4.22 -0.87
CA ALA A 61 14.09 -3.91 0.10
C ALA A 61 13.95 -2.39 0.32
N SER A 62 12.70 -1.90 0.40
CA SER A 62 12.42 -0.47 0.60
C SER A 62 11.82 -0.10 1.94
N TRP A 63 11.53 -1.08 2.80
CA TRP A 63 10.77 -0.81 4.00
C TRP A 63 11.50 -1.30 5.23
N TYR A 64 11.81 -0.37 6.13
CA TYR A 64 12.38 -0.65 7.44
C TYR A 64 11.26 -0.81 8.47
N VAL A 65 11.28 -1.92 9.21
CA VAL A 65 10.30 -2.18 10.28
C VAL A 65 10.70 -1.39 11.53
N LYS A 66 10.01 -0.28 11.79
CA LYS A 66 10.20 0.53 13.00
C LYS A 66 9.61 -0.13 14.24
N ASP A 67 8.42 -0.71 14.10
CA ASP A 67 7.71 -1.40 15.16
C ASP A 67 6.71 -2.38 14.55
N CYS A 68 6.33 -3.40 15.29
CA CYS A 68 5.26 -4.33 14.92
C CYS A 68 4.85 -5.18 16.11
N THR A 69 3.79 -5.96 15.93
CA THR A 69 3.31 -6.90 16.97
C THR A 69 4.28 -8.07 17.16
N ASP A 70 4.85 -8.59 16.08
CA ASP A 70 5.95 -9.57 16.12
C ASP A 70 7.30 -8.88 16.34
N LYS A 71 7.70 -8.73 17.61
CA LYS A 71 8.94 -8.03 17.98
C LYS A 71 10.22 -8.58 17.32
N SER A 72 10.21 -9.82 16.81
CA SER A 72 11.36 -10.38 16.08
C SER A 72 11.58 -9.74 14.70
N MET A 73 10.60 -9.00 14.18
CA MET A 73 10.66 -8.34 12.88
C MET A 73 11.18 -6.90 12.96
N ILE A 74 11.24 -6.30 14.15
CA ILE A 74 11.74 -4.95 14.36
C ILE A 74 13.20 -4.86 13.92
N GLY A 75 13.54 -3.80 13.18
CA GLY A 75 14.90 -3.56 12.68
C GLY A 75 15.23 -4.26 11.37
N LYS A 76 14.32 -5.08 10.82
CA LYS A 76 14.53 -5.75 9.54
C LYS A 76 14.12 -4.88 8.36
N TYR A 77 14.82 -5.08 7.24
CA TYR A 77 14.42 -4.59 5.93
C TYR A 77 13.51 -5.63 5.26
N ILE A 78 12.37 -5.17 4.75
CA ILE A 78 11.35 -6.01 4.15
C ILE A 78 10.89 -5.45 2.80
N ALA A 79 10.38 -6.34 1.96
CA ALA A 79 9.57 -6.01 0.81
C ALA A 79 8.09 -6.07 1.18
N VAL A 80 7.27 -5.22 0.57
CA VAL A 80 5.82 -5.25 0.75
C VAL A 80 5.19 -5.75 -0.53
N LYS A 81 4.33 -6.77 -0.44
CA LYS A 81 3.52 -7.22 -1.57
C LYS A 81 2.13 -6.61 -1.49
N ASN A 82 1.80 -5.75 -2.44
CA ASN A 82 0.47 -5.19 -2.67
C ASN A 82 0.29 -4.85 -4.16
N ILE A 83 -0.94 -4.98 -4.67
CA ILE A 83 -1.23 -4.65 -6.06
C ILE A 83 -1.10 -3.16 -6.37
N VAL A 84 -1.25 -2.31 -5.36
CA VAL A 84 -1.01 -0.87 -5.43
C VAL A 84 0.14 -0.50 -4.51
N ASP A 85 1.01 0.38 -4.99
CA ASP A 85 2.17 0.85 -4.24
C ASP A 85 1.98 2.32 -3.84
N PRO A 86 1.91 2.63 -2.54
CA PRO A 86 1.57 3.97 -2.04
C PRO A 86 2.57 5.05 -2.47
N ARG A 87 3.81 4.66 -2.84
CA ARG A 87 4.81 5.59 -3.34
C ARG A 87 4.42 6.26 -4.66
N PHE A 88 3.49 5.67 -5.40
CA PHE A 88 2.99 6.22 -6.66
C PHE A 88 1.76 7.12 -6.47
N LEU A 89 1.36 7.45 -5.25
CA LEU A 89 0.35 8.47 -5.01
C LEU A 89 0.82 9.84 -5.54
N LYS A 90 -0.11 10.63 -6.09
CA LYS A 90 0.19 11.98 -6.61
C LYS A 90 0.78 12.90 -5.53
N ILE A 91 0.38 12.73 -4.27
CA ILE A 91 0.91 13.51 -3.14
C ILE A 91 2.41 13.25 -2.93
N ASN A 92 2.89 12.04 -3.25
CA ASN A 92 4.29 11.70 -3.12
C ASN A 92 5.18 12.24 -4.26
N LYS A 93 4.69 13.19 -5.08
CA LYS A 93 5.47 13.79 -6.16
C LYS A 93 6.77 14.44 -5.65
N PHE A 94 6.77 14.94 -4.42
CA PHE A 94 7.91 15.55 -3.76
C PHE A 94 8.55 14.64 -2.70
N PHE A 95 8.32 13.32 -2.78
CA PHE A 95 8.89 12.33 -1.87
C PHE A 95 8.48 12.49 -0.40
N GLU A 96 7.34 13.12 -0.11
CA GLU A 96 6.82 13.29 1.25
C GLU A 96 6.60 11.95 1.96
N LEU A 97 6.02 10.97 1.27
CA LEU A 97 5.84 9.62 1.81
C LEU A 97 7.18 8.91 2.01
N ASP A 98 8.11 9.10 1.08
CA ASP A 98 9.42 8.44 1.12
C ASP A 98 10.29 9.01 2.28
N ASN A 99 10.17 10.30 2.59
CA ASN A 99 10.98 10.98 3.61
C ASN A 99 10.36 10.93 5.02
N GLU A 100 9.05 11.21 5.09
CA GLU A 100 8.34 11.49 6.35
C GLU A 100 7.20 10.49 6.60
N GLY A 101 6.70 9.85 5.55
CA GLY A 101 5.63 8.89 5.62
C GLY A 101 5.92 7.67 6.50
N ILE A 102 4.87 7.23 7.20
CA ILE A 102 4.82 6.00 7.96
C ILE A 102 3.69 5.16 7.42
N LEU A 103 3.99 3.93 7.02
CA LEU A 103 2.97 2.95 6.64
C LEU A 103 2.60 2.08 7.84
N PHE A 104 1.31 1.84 8.00
CA PHE A 104 0.78 0.80 8.88
C PHE A 104 0.20 -0.29 8.01
N ILE A 105 0.82 -1.46 8.04
CA ILE A 105 0.42 -2.59 7.21
C ILE A 105 -0.15 -3.69 8.10
N SER A 106 -1.38 -4.11 7.82
CA SER A 106 -1.93 -5.33 8.42
C SER A 106 -1.65 -6.51 7.50
N SER A 107 -1.11 -7.60 8.07
CA SER A 107 -0.83 -8.83 7.33
C SER A 107 -1.02 -10.06 8.20
N ASN A 108 -1.54 -11.13 7.59
CA ASN A 108 -1.59 -12.47 8.18
C ASN A 108 -0.60 -13.42 7.50
N LYS A 109 0.24 -12.92 6.58
CA LYS A 109 1.08 -13.76 5.74
C LYS A 109 2.38 -13.06 5.37
N TRP A 110 3.48 -13.77 5.59
CA TRP A 110 4.80 -13.37 5.12
C TRP A 110 5.52 -14.56 4.50
N LYS A 111 6.54 -14.29 3.69
CA LYS A 111 7.45 -15.32 3.18
C LYS A 111 8.82 -14.71 2.89
N ASN A 112 9.85 -15.55 2.81
CA ASN A 112 11.11 -15.12 2.24
C ASN A 112 11.05 -15.16 0.70
N ILE A 113 11.57 -14.12 0.05
CA ILE A 113 11.76 -14.04 -1.40
C ILE A 113 13.25 -13.83 -1.70
N VAL A 114 13.65 -14.08 -2.95
CA VAL A 114 15.00 -13.77 -3.42
C VAL A 114 14.90 -12.60 -4.39
N VAL A 115 15.63 -11.53 -4.10
CA VAL A 115 15.76 -10.32 -4.93
C VAL A 115 17.24 -10.05 -5.06
N ASP A 116 17.75 -9.94 -6.28
CA ASP A 116 19.17 -9.68 -6.54
C ASP A 116 20.15 -10.60 -5.77
N ASN A 117 19.79 -11.89 -5.69
CA ASN A 117 20.50 -12.94 -4.93
C ASN A 117 20.50 -12.77 -3.40
N GLU A 118 19.76 -11.81 -2.85
CA GLU A 118 19.56 -11.62 -1.41
C GLU A 118 18.21 -12.20 -0.98
N LYS A 119 18.21 -12.89 0.17
CA LYS A 119 16.98 -13.43 0.77
C LYS A 119 16.34 -12.38 1.67
N ILE A 120 15.16 -11.93 1.29
CA ILE A 120 14.47 -10.80 1.91
C ILE A 120 13.10 -11.24 2.42
N TRP A 121 12.70 -10.70 3.56
CA TRP A 121 11.36 -10.90 4.12
C TRP A 121 10.33 -10.12 3.31
N CYS A 122 9.25 -10.79 2.90
CA CYS A 122 8.17 -10.19 2.14
C CYS A 122 6.85 -10.34 2.89
N VAL A 123 6.23 -9.21 3.22
CA VAL A 123 4.94 -9.13 3.92
C VAL A 123 3.81 -8.92 2.91
N TYR A 124 2.71 -9.68 3.04
CA TYR A 124 1.56 -9.60 2.15
C TYR A 124 0.54 -8.64 2.76
N ALA A 125 0.53 -7.40 2.28
CA ALA A 125 -0.33 -6.37 2.84
C ALA A 125 -1.79 -6.65 2.50
N SER A 126 -2.62 -6.83 3.53
CA SER A 126 -4.09 -6.91 3.39
C SER A 126 -4.73 -5.53 3.44
N ASN A 127 -4.20 -4.66 4.30
CA ASN A 127 -4.59 -3.25 4.40
C ASN A 127 -3.32 -2.41 4.61
N ILE A 128 -3.31 -1.19 4.07
CA ILE A 128 -2.25 -0.20 4.20
C ILE A 128 -2.89 1.13 4.63
N GLY A 129 -2.53 1.57 5.82
CA GLY A 129 -2.78 2.93 6.29
C GLY A 129 -1.54 3.79 6.14
N ILE A 130 -1.75 5.07 5.82
CA ILE A 130 -0.69 6.04 5.55
C ILE A 130 -0.81 7.18 6.54
N TYR A 131 0.25 7.42 7.31
CA TYR A 131 0.41 8.61 8.13
C TYR A 131 1.55 9.45 7.57
N ILE A 132 1.28 10.71 7.24
CA ILE A 132 2.31 11.70 6.91
C ILE A 132 2.24 12.79 7.99
N PRO A 133 3.29 13.00 8.80
CA PRO A 133 3.33 14.05 9.80
C PRO A 133 3.04 15.42 9.18
N ASP A 134 2.32 16.27 9.91
CA ASP A 134 2.06 17.68 9.57
C ASP A 134 1.33 17.95 8.23
N VAL A 135 0.96 16.90 7.49
CA VAL A 135 0.08 16.97 6.32
C VAL A 135 -1.37 16.76 6.79
N TYR A 136 -2.12 17.86 6.82
CA TYR A 136 -3.56 17.81 7.07
C TYR A 136 -4.29 17.49 5.78
N SER A 137 -5.08 16.42 5.81
CA SER A 137 -5.99 16.07 4.72
C SER A 137 -7.38 15.86 5.28
N ASP A 138 -8.38 16.50 4.67
CA ASP A 138 -9.79 16.20 4.93
C ASP A 138 -10.23 14.88 4.27
N LYS A 139 -9.31 14.19 3.57
CA LYS A 139 -9.55 12.89 2.98
C LYS A 139 -9.40 11.80 4.02
N GLU A 140 -10.35 10.87 4.03
CA GLU A 140 -10.30 9.65 4.86
C GLU A 140 -9.49 8.52 4.20
N ALA A 141 -9.38 8.53 2.87
CA ALA A 141 -8.69 7.50 2.11
C ALA A 141 -8.17 8.00 0.77
N TYR A 142 -7.09 7.38 0.30
CA TYR A 142 -6.64 7.48 -1.08
C TYR A 142 -7.35 6.45 -1.95
N ARG A 143 -7.66 6.86 -3.18
CA ARG A 143 -8.32 6.05 -4.21
C ARG A 143 -7.41 5.88 -5.42
N LEU A 144 -7.79 5.01 -6.35
CA LEU A 144 -7.02 4.88 -7.61
C LEU A 144 -6.94 6.19 -8.41
N SER A 145 -7.93 7.08 -8.27
CA SER A 145 -7.86 8.43 -8.86
C SER A 145 -6.75 9.30 -8.27
N ASP A 146 -6.28 9.01 -7.07
CA ASP A 146 -5.17 9.72 -6.41
C ASP A 146 -3.80 9.17 -6.83
N MET A 147 -3.75 8.09 -7.61
CA MET A 147 -2.51 7.51 -8.14
C MET A 147 -1.96 8.33 -9.30
N SER A 148 -0.64 8.47 -9.36
CA SER A 148 0.06 8.96 -10.56
C SER A 148 -0.17 8.02 -11.75
N PHE A 149 0.10 8.50 -12.96
CA PHE A 149 -0.01 7.69 -14.18
C PHE A 149 0.81 6.39 -14.10
N LEU A 150 2.05 6.47 -13.58
CA LEU A 150 2.89 5.29 -13.35
C LEU A 150 2.28 4.33 -12.32
N GLY A 151 1.64 4.87 -11.29
CA GLY A 151 0.90 4.07 -10.30
C GLY A 151 -0.25 3.29 -10.92
N ILE A 152 -1.01 3.91 -11.81
CA ILE A 152 -2.10 3.24 -12.54
C ILE A 152 -1.54 2.13 -13.44
N ILE A 153 -0.45 2.39 -14.17
CA ILE A 153 0.22 1.35 -14.97
C ILE A 153 0.68 0.18 -14.09
N LYS A 154 1.35 0.48 -12.97
CA LYS A 154 1.83 -0.55 -12.02
C LYS A 154 0.67 -1.38 -11.48
N PHE A 155 -0.44 -0.73 -11.12
CA PHE A 155 -1.66 -1.40 -10.68
C PHE A 155 -2.19 -2.37 -11.76
N VAL A 156 -2.35 -1.90 -13.00
CA VAL A 156 -2.83 -2.74 -14.12
C VAL A 156 -1.88 -3.93 -14.33
N LEU A 157 -0.57 -3.72 -14.36
CA LEU A 157 0.40 -4.81 -14.45
C LEU A 157 0.32 -5.75 -13.26
N GLY A 158 0.10 -5.24 -12.05
CA GLY A 158 -0.09 -6.00 -10.83
C GLY A 158 -1.29 -6.95 -10.88
N CYS A 159 -2.35 -6.65 -11.65
CA CYS A 159 -3.46 -7.56 -11.88
C CYS A 159 -3.07 -8.83 -12.65
N PHE A 160 -2.04 -8.75 -13.51
CA PHE A 160 -1.64 -9.84 -14.40
C PHE A 160 -0.28 -10.47 -14.05
N ILE A 161 0.59 -9.71 -13.39
CA ILE A 161 2.00 -10.06 -13.16
C ILE A 161 2.30 -9.96 -11.67
N SER A 162 2.45 -11.10 -10.98
CA SER A 162 2.72 -11.10 -9.53
C SER A 162 4.02 -10.36 -9.15
N LYS A 163 5.00 -10.25 -10.06
CA LYS A 163 6.24 -9.49 -9.80
C LYS A 163 6.00 -7.97 -9.73
N ALA A 164 4.99 -7.44 -10.40
CA ALA A 164 4.66 -6.01 -10.35
C ALA A 164 3.99 -5.59 -9.03
N GLN A 165 3.54 -6.57 -8.23
CA GLN A 165 2.91 -6.35 -6.93
C GLN A 165 3.94 -6.15 -5.79
N TYR A 166 5.24 -6.19 -6.07
CA TYR A 166 6.23 -5.94 -5.03
C TYR A 166 6.59 -4.45 -5.00
N SER A 167 6.59 -3.90 -3.79
CA SER A 167 7.18 -2.63 -3.43
C SER A 167 8.52 -2.95 -2.79
N TYR A 168 9.57 -2.85 -3.61
CA TYR A 168 10.97 -2.92 -3.22
C TYR A 168 11.55 -1.54 -3.07
#